data_AF-A0ABD0RRP0-F1
#
_entry.id   AF-A0ABD0RRP0-F1
#
_cell.length_a   1.000
_cell.length_b   1.000
_cell.length_c   1.000
_cell.angle_alpha   90.00
_cell.angle_beta   90.00
_cell.angle_gamma   90.00
#
_symmetry.space_group_name_H-M   'P 1'
#
loop_
_entity.id
_entity.type
_entity.pdbx_description
1 polymer ?
#
loop_
_entity_poly.entity_id
_entity_poly.type
_entity_poly.pdbx_seq_one_letter_code
_entity_poly.pdbx_strand_id
1 'polypeptide(L)'
;AVLRKVYDEVRLVDVLDSGDTAHLAMMKRPDLGVTFTKLHCWTLTEYSKCVFMDADALVLSNIDELFEREELSAAPDPGWPDCFNSGVFVFRPSDETYGKLITACSENGSFDGKLHSLVLLY
;
A
#
# COMPACT_ATOMS: atom_id res chain seq x y z
N ALA A 1 6.39 5.00 -21.63
CA ALA A 1 7.30 6.06 -22.12
C ALA A 1 7.14 7.40 -21.38
N VAL A 2 5.92 7.78 -20.94
CA VAL A 2 5.69 9.05 -20.23
C VAL A 2 6.09 9.01 -18.75
N LEU A 3 5.71 7.96 -18.00
CA LEU A 3 6.03 7.84 -16.57
C LEU A 3 7.53 7.96 -16.28
N ARG A 4 8.39 7.34 -17.10
CA ARG A 4 9.85 7.40 -16.98
C ARG A 4 10.47 8.79 -17.24
N LYS A 5 9.67 9.77 -17.65
CA LYS A 5 10.12 11.17 -17.75
C LYS A 5 9.89 11.96 -16.46
N VAL A 6 9.07 11.43 -15.56
CA VAL A 6 8.59 12.11 -14.35
C VAL A 6 9.07 11.40 -13.09
N TYR A 7 9.05 10.07 -13.09
CA TYR A 7 9.49 9.23 -11.97
C TYR A 7 10.90 8.69 -12.21
N ASP A 8 11.72 8.70 -11.17
CA ASP A 8 13.06 8.11 -11.18
C ASP A 8 13.02 6.59 -11.41
N GLU A 9 12.00 5.93 -10.86
CA GLU A 9 11.80 4.50 -10.97
C GLU A 9 10.35 4.18 -11.37
N VAL A 10 10.18 3.21 -12.28
CA VAL A 10 8.86 2.72 -12.70
C VAL A 10 8.87 1.19 -12.65
N ARG A 11 8.20 0.63 -11.65
CA ARG A 11 8.05 -0.82 -11.47
C ARG A 11 6.74 -1.30 -12.04
N LEU A 12 6.81 -2.36 -12.85
CA LEU A 12 5.64 -3.11 -13.25
C LEU A 12 5.33 -4.12 -12.15
N VAL A 13 4.11 -4.08 -11.64
CA VAL A 13 3.59 -5.08 -10.72
C VAL A 13 2.58 -5.91 -11.50
N ASP A 14 2.93 -7.17 -11.77
CA ASP A 14 2.01 -8.13 -12.37
C ASP A 14 1.55 -9.12 -11.29
N VAL A 15 0.37 -8.86 -10.73
CA VAL A 15 -0.23 -9.71 -9.68
C VAL A 15 -0.68 -11.06 -10.26
N LEU A 16 -0.88 -11.16 -11.58
CA LEU A 16 -1.27 -12.41 -12.24
C LEU A 16 -0.06 -13.33 -12.47
N ASP A 17 1.16 -12.79 -12.54
CA ASP A 17 2.40 -13.55 -12.78
C ASP A 17 3.31 -13.64 -11.53
N SER A 18 2.85 -13.18 -10.36
CA SER A 18 3.68 -13.02 -9.15
C SER A 18 4.07 -14.32 -8.42
N GLY A 19 3.82 -15.49 -9.00
CA GLY A 19 4.52 -16.74 -8.66
C GLY A 19 4.16 -17.53 -7.41
N ASP A 20 3.21 -17.14 -6.55
CA ASP A 20 2.34 -18.07 -5.79
C ASP A 20 1.43 -17.34 -4.77
N THR A 21 1.98 -16.57 -3.83
CA THR A 21 1.21 -16.15 -2.63
C THR A 21 0.22 -15.02 -2.89
N ALA A 22 0.63 -13.94 -3.56
CA ALA A 22 -0.28 -12.84 -3.91
C ALA A 22 -1.30 -13.27 -4.97
N HIS A 23 -0.88 -14.10 -5.94
CA HIS A 23 -1.78 -14.69 -6.93
C HIS A 23 -2.85 -15.58 -6.28
N LEU A 24 -2.47 -16.48 -5.37
CA LEU A 24 -3.41 -17.36 -4.66
C LEU A 24 -4.35 -16.56 -3.74
N ALA A 25 -3.84 -15.53 -3.06
CA ALA A 25 -4.67 -14.64 -2.26
C ALA A 25 -5.66 -13.84 -3.13
N MET A 26 -5.22 -13.37 -4.30
CA MET A 26 -6.08 -12.70 -5.28
C MET A 26 -7.10 -13.65 -5.90
N MET A 27 -6.76 -14.91 -6.20
CA MET A 27 -7.72 -15.91 -6.69
C MET A 27 -8.83 -16.17 -5.68
N LYS A 28 -8.52 -16.15 -4.38
CA LYS A 28 -9.53 -16.26 -3.31
C LYS A 28 -10.39 -14.99 -3.20
N ARG A 29 -9.86 -13.82 -3.58
CA ARG A 29 -10.48 -12.49 -3.42
C ARG A 29 -10.20 -11.58 -4.62
N PRO A 30 -10.83 -11.85 -5.79
CA PRO A 30 -10.56 -11.09 -7.01
C PRO A 30 -11.01 -9.62 -6.89
N ASP A 31 -11.91 -9.32 -5.95
CA ASP A 31 -12.35 -7.96 -5.60
C ASP A 31 -11.25 -7.08 -5.01
N LEU A 32 -10.15 -7.68 -4.51
CA LEU A 32 -9.03 -6.97 -3.87
C LEU A 32 -7.82 -6.75 -4.80
N GLY A 33 -7.92 -7.00 -6.11
CA GLY A 33 -6.77 -6.92 -7.04
C GLY A 33 -6.02 -5.59 -7.00
N VAL A 34 -6.73 -4.47 -6.86
CA VAL A 34 -6.12 -3.14 -6.71
C VAL A 34 -5.39 -3.02 -5.37
N THR A 35 -5.97 -3.53 -4.29
CA THR A 35 -5.37 -3.56 -2.95
C THR A 35 -4.09 -4.40 -2.92
N PHE A 36 -4.07 -5.55 -3.59
CA PHE A 36 -2.86 -6.37 -3.74
C PHE A 36 -1.76 -5.62 -4.50
N THR A 37 -2.11 -4.94 -5.60
CA THR A 37 -1.14 -4.13 -6.35
C THR A 37 -0.56 -3.02 -5.48
N LYS A 38 -1.38 -2.37 -4.65
CA LYS A 38 -0.96 -1.32 -3.72
C LYS A 38 0.02 -1.84 -2.65
N LEU A 39 -0.24 -3.03 -2.10
CA LEU A 39 0.60 -3.65 -1.06
C LEU A 39 2.04 -3.93 -1.50
N HIS A 40 2.28 -4.10 -2.81
CA HIS A 40 3.64 -4.26 -3.34
C HIS A 40 4.55 -3.05 -3.06
N CYS A 41 4.03 -1.90 -2.61
CA CYS A 41 4.90 -0.82 -2.14
C CYS A 41 5.79 -1.26 -0.96
N TRP A 42 5.37 -2.23 -0.14
CA TRP A 42 6.21 -2.78 0.94
C TRP A 42 7.38 -3.64 0.44
N THR A 43 7.39 -4.10 -0.82
CA THR A 43 8.52 -4.87 -1.37
C THR A 43 9.61 -3.97 -1.96
N LEU A 44 9.51 -2.65 -1.83
CA LEU A 44 10.50 -1.67 -2.30
C LEU A 44 11.67 -1.54 -1.30
N THR A 45 12.29 -2.66 -0.95
CA THR A 45 13.27 -2.79 0.15
C THR A 45 14.60 -2.08 -0.12
N GLU A 46 14.80 -1.52 -1.32
CA GLU A 46 15.87 -0.56 -1.59
C GLU A 46 15.70 0.78 -0.85
N TYR A 47 14.48 1.13 -0.41
CA TYR A 47 14.22 2.33 0.38
C TYR A 47 14.03 2.00 1.86
N SER A 48 14.57 2.86 2.74
CA SER A 48 14.42 2.70 4.19
C SER A 48 13.09 3.22 4.74
N LYS A 49 12.45 4.15 4.03
CA LYS A 49 11.16 4.76 4.38
C LYS A 49 10.54 5.37 3.13
N CYS A 50 9.22 5.29 3.01
CA CYS A 50 8.48 5.85 1.89
C CYS A 50 7.21 6.56 2.38
N VAL A 51 6.77 7.55 1.62
CA VAL A 51 5.41 8.11 1.70
C VAL A 51 4.64 7.60 0.50
N PHE A 52 3.63 6.77 0.75
CA PHE A 52 2.71 6.36 -0.30
C PHE A 52 1.73 7.50 -0.59
N MET A 53 1.39 7.70 -1.86
CA MET A 53 0.34 8.63 -2.30
C MET A 53 -0.49 7.97 -3.39
N ASP A 54 -1.82 7.97 -3.25
CA ASP A 54 -2.72 7.57 -4.33
C ASP A 54 -2.59 8.52 -5.53
N ALA A 55 -2.83 8.01 -6.74
CA ALA A 55 -2.62 8.75 -7.99
C ALA A 55 -3.60 9.91 -8.20
N ASP A 56 -4.65 10.01 -7.38
CA ASP A 56 -5.62 11.09 -7.36
C ASP A 56 -5.32 12.16 -6.28
N ALA A 57 -4.20 12.04 -5.56
CA ALA A 57 -3.72 13.06 -4.65
C ALA A 57 -2.94 14.17 -5.37
N LEU A 58 -3.02 15.40 -4.85
CA LEU A 58 -2.27 16.55 -5.37
C LEU A 58 -1.50 17.24 -4.23
N VAL A 59 -0.18 17.35 -4.40
CA VAL A 59 0.71 18.06 -3.48
C VAL A 59 0.62 19.57 -3.73
N LEU A 60 0.23 20.34 -2.72
CA LEU A 60 0.07 21.81 -2.81
C LEU A 60 1.25 22.60 -2.22
N SER A 61 2.07 21.95 -1.41
CA SER A 61 3.26 22.50 -0.75
C SER A 61 4.28 21.40 -0.51
N ASN A 62 5.51 21.74 -0.09
CA ASN A 62 6.46 20.71 0.33
C ASN A 62 5.87 19.85 1.46
N ILE A 63 6.19 18.55 1.46
CA ILE A 63 5.70 17.57 2.45
C ILE A 63 6.81 16.66 2.97
N ASP A 64 8.09 17.04 2.80
CA ASP A 64 9.22 16.21 3.20
C ASP A 64 9.25 15.93 4.72
N GLU A 65 8.62 16.77 5.53
CA GLU A 65 8.46 16.54 6.97
C GLU A 65 7.71 15.24 7.30
N LEU A 66 6.96 14.66 6.34
CA LEU A 66 6.33 13.35 6.51
C LEU A 66 7.36 12.25 6.73
N PHE A 67 8.58 12.38 6.21
CA PHE A 67 9.65 11.39 6.43
C PHE A 67 10.18 11.37 7.87
N GLU A 68 9.84 12.35 8.71
CA GLU A 68 10.14 12.35 10.14
C GLU A 68 9.19 11.43 10.94
N ARG A 69 8.07 11.00 10.35
CA ARG A 69 7.08 10.13 10.98
C ARG A 69 7.49 8.65 10.94
N GLU A 70 6.93 7.86 11.85
CA GLU A 70 7.16 6.41 11.92
C GLU A 70 6.07 5.61 11.18
N GLU A 71 6.36 4.35 10.84
CA GLU A 71 5.34 3.42 10.35
C GLU A 71 4.44 2.98 11.53
N LEU A 72 3.11 2.92 11.39
CA LEU A 72 2.27 3.46 10.32
C LEU A 72 1.80 4.87 10.72
N SER A 73 2.00 5.88 9.87
CA SER A 73 1.41 7.22 10.06
C SER A 73 0.51 7.59 8.88
N ALA A 74 -0.74 7.98 9.16
CA ALA A 74 -1.72 8.39 8.16
C ALA A 74 -2.73 9.40 8.76
N ALA A 75 -3.47 10.11 7.90
CA ALA A 75 -4.54 11.00 8.33
C ALA A 75 -5.82 10.21 8.65
N PRO A 76 -6.69 10.69 9.56
CA PRO A 76 -7.98 10.05 9.83
C PRO A 76 -8.90 10.10 8.60
N ASP A 77 -9.74 9.07 8.44
CA ASP A 77 -10.76 9.04 7.40
C ASP A 77 -11.93 10.00 7.77
N PRO A 78 -12.42 10.84 6.84
CA PRO A 78 -13.51 11.77 7.14
C PRO A 78 -14.85 11.10 7.48
N GLY A 79 -15.10 9.89 6.95
CA GLY A 79 -16.35 9.17 7.16
C GLY A 79 -16.36 8.36 8.46
N TRP A 80 -15.22 7.81 8.85
CA TRP A 80 -15.05 7.07 10.09
C TRP A 80 -13.69 7.40 10.73
N PRO A 81 -13.63 8.35 11.69
CA PRO A 81 -12.36 8.92 12.17
C PRO A 81 -11.49 7.96 12.97
N ASP A 82 -12.05 6.82 13.44
CA ASP A 82 -11.26 5.76 14.07
C ASP A 82 -10.49 4.91 13.06
N CYS A 83 -10.80 5.07 11.76
CA CYS A 83 -10.01 4.53 10.65
C CYS A 83 -9.14 5.64 10.06
N PHE A 84 -8.02 5.26 9.46
CA PHE A 84 -7.21 6.18 8.69
C PHE A 84 -7.55 6.13 7.20
N ASN A 85 -7.36 7.24 6.51
CA ASN A 85 -7.43 7.30 5.06
C ASN A 85 -6.14 6.72 4.47
N SER A 86 -6.26 5.68 3.65
CA SER A 86 -5.10 5.03 3.03
C SER A 86 -4.55 5.75 1.80
N GLY A 87 -5.05 6.95 1.48
CA GLY A 87 -4.63 7.74 0.31
C GLY A 87 -3.25 8.34 0.45
N VAL A 88 -2.82 8.67 1.67
CA VAL A 88 -1.46 9.10 1.98
C VAL A 88 -1.04 8.48 3.30
N PHE A 89 0.09 7.77 3.30
CA PHE A 89 0.63 7.18 4.53
C PHE A 89 2.15 7.00 4.48
N VAL A 90 2.77 7.02 5.66
CA VAL A 90 4.20 6.77 5.87
C VAL A 90 4.40 5.33 6.29
N PHE A 91 5.34 4.65 5.62
CA PHE A 91 5.63 3.24 5.86
C PHE A 91 7.13 2.93 5.66
N ARG A 92 7.54 1.75 6.11
CA ARG A 92 8.88 1.20 5.95
C ARG A 92 8.79 -0.07 5.09
N PRO A 93 9.34 -0.07 3.86
CA PRO A 93 9.38 -1.27 3.04
C PRO A 93 10.03 -2.45 3.79
N SER A 94 9.36 -3.60 3.74
CA SER A 94 9.73 -4.83 4.43
C SER A 94 8.98 -6.01 3.82
N ASP A 95 9.73 -7.00 3.30
CA ASP A 95 9.15 -8.24 2.78
C ASP A 95 8.41 -9.03 3.88
N GLU A 96 8.84 -8.91 5.14
CA GLU A 96 8.15 -9.50 6.29
C GLU A 96 6.78 -8.86 6.51
N THR A 97 6.72 -7.52 6.51
CA THR A 97 5.47 -6.78 6.64
C THR A 97 4.53 -7.07 5.47
N TYR A 98 5.07 -7.11 4.24
CA TYR A 98 4.33 -7.50 3.05
C TYR A 98 3.72 -8.91 3.19
N GLY A 99 4.50 -9.93 3.55
CA GLY A 99 4.01 -11.30 3.67
C GLY A 99 2.87 -11.45 4.68
N LYS A 100 2.97 -10.74 5.81
CA LYS A 100 1.92 -10.67 6.83
C LYS A 100 0.67 -9.92 6.34
N LEU A 101 0.82 -8.82 5.60
CA LEU A 101 -0.32 -8.11 4.98
C LEU A 101 -1.04 -8.98 3.94
N ILE A 102 -0.30 -9.72 3.11
CA ILE A 102 -0.88 -10.68 2.15
C ILE A 102 -1.62 -11.81 2.88
N THR A 103 -1.05 -12.31 3.99
CA THR A 103 -1.69 -13.34 4.82
C THR A 103 -3.00 -12.81 5.43
N ALA A 104 -2.98 -11.62 6.01
CA ALA A 104 -4.18 -10.95 6.55
C ALA A 104 -5.26 -10.76 5.46
N CYS A 105 -4.87 -10.38 4.24
CA CYS A 105 -5.79 -10.30 3.10
C CYS A 105 -6.44 -11.65 2.76
N SER A 106 -5.67 -12.74 2.81
CA SER A 106 -6.20 -14.08 2.50
C SER A 106 -7.07 -14.67 3.62
N GLU A 107 -6.81 -14.32 4.88
CA GLU A 107 -7.49 -14.92 6.04
C GLU A 107 -8.73 -14.14 6.46
N ASN A 108 -8.60 -12.82 6.59
CA ASN A 108 -9.65 -11.96 7.14
C ASN A 108 -10.36 -11.14 6.06
N GLY A 109 -9.72 -10.98 4.90
CA GLY A 109 -10.16 -10.04 3.88
C GLY A 109 -10.12 -8.59 4.36
N SER A 110 -10.63 -7.69 3.53
CA SER A 110 -10.90 -6.32 3.92
C SER A 110 -12.41 -6.17 4.17
N PHE A 111 -12.79 -5.60 5.30
CA PHE A 111 -14.21 -5.39 5.66
C PHE A 111 -14.93 -4.46 4.67
N ASP A 112 -14.19 -3.52 4.06
CA ASP A 112 -14.69 -2.51 3.12
C ASP A 112 -13.99 -2.52 1.75
N GLY A 113 -13.12 -3.51 1.51
CA GLY A 113 -12.28 -3.60 0.31
C GLY A 113 -11.03 -2.71 0.31
N LYS A 114 -10.83 -1.86 1.33
CA LYS A 114 -9.72 -0.88 1.40
C LYS A 114 -8.54 -1.35 2.24
N LEU A 115 -7.39 -0.75 1.97
CA LEU A 115 -6.13 -1.05 2.67
C LEU A 115 -6.19 -0.77 4.19
N HIS A 116 -6.94 0.24 4.64
CA HIS A 116 -6.93 0.61 6.06
C HIS A 116 -7.48 -0.49 6.97
N SER A 117 -8.49 -1.24 6.52
CA SER A 117 -9.07 -2.34 7.31
C SER A 117 -8.15 -3.56 7.39
N LEU A 118 -7.13 -3.64 6.53
CA LEU A 118 -6.12 -4.69 6.53
C LEU A 118 -4.93 -4.36 7.44
N VAL A 119 -4.55 -3.09 7.51
CA VAL A 119 -3.45 -2.63 8.36
C VAL A 119 -3.86 -2.59 9.83
N LEU A 120 -5.15 -2.38 10.14
CA LEU A 120 -5.68 -2.48 11.52
C LEU A 120 -5.62 -3.91 12.11
N LEU A 121 -5.40 -4.93 11.27
CA LEU A 121 -5.26 -6.33 11.68
C LEU A 121 -3.80 -6.71 11.98
N TYR A 122 -2.87 -5.77 11.84
CA TYR A 122 -1.44 -5.93 12.11
C TYR A 122 -1.04 -5.22 13.40
#